data_AF-A0AAN9AHE9-F1
#
_entry.id   AF-A0AAN9AHE9-F1
#
_cell.length_a   1.000
_cell.length_b   1.000
_cell.length_c   1.000
_cell.angle_alpha   90.00
_cell.angle_beta   90.00
_cell.angle_gamma   90.00
#
_symmetry.space_group_name_H-M   'P 1'
#
loop_
_entity.id
_entity.type
_entity.pdbx_description
1 polymer ?
#
loop_
_entity_poly.entity_id
_entity_poly.type
_entity_poly.pdbx_seq_one_letter_code
_entity_poly.pdbx_strand_id
1 'polypeptide(L)'
;HPSCLGYSEELAVKSRHGPWTCMDCKHCAVCQMDHTIGTLIFCDECDRAYHLTCHQPPIVKEKQPQGSWICFACAPQNNQNPYDSLSGLPTPRDSPVPDDESRGSSGSWDNNIYDPDIPNVTHWTVEQIMEHFNGKGFTEFTQVFRDQDIDGTALLMLTRADVLTGLNLKLGPALKIYKQIRILQTRLPNPPLP
;
A
#
# COMPACT_ATOMS: atom_id res chain seq x y z
N HIS A 1 16.61 -17.80 -9.61
CA HIS A 1 17.74 -18.24 -8.78
C HIS A 1 18.38 -17.01 -8.12
N PRO A 2 18.75 -17.01 -6.82
CA PRO A 2 19.28 -15.83 -6.11
C PRO A 2 20.46 -15.13 -6.80
N SER A 3 21.31 -15.87 -7.51
CA SER A 3 22.43 -15.30 -8.28
C SER A 3 22.01 -14.44 -9.48
N CYS A 4 20.75 -14.53 -9.92
CA CYS A 4 20.20 -13.73 -11.02
C CYS A 4 19.47 -12.48 -10.53
N LEU A 5 19.34 -12.31 -9.20
CA LEU A 5 18.49 -11.31 -8.57
C LEU A 5 19.27 -10.12 -7.98
N GLY A 6 20.60 -10.10 -8.14
CA GLY A 6 21.44 -9.04 -7.58
C GLY A 6 21.42 -8.98 -6.05
N TYR A 7 20.98 -10.05 -5.37
CA TYR A 7 20.94 -10.09 -3.91
C TYR A 7 22.35 -10.00 -3.32
N SER A 8 22.44 -9.32 -2.17
CA SER A 8 23.59 -9.44 -1.29
C SER A 8 23.75 -10.90 -0.83
N GLU A 9 24.96 -11.27 -0.42
CA GLU A 9 25.23 -12.63 0.07
C GLU A 9 24.32 -13.00 1.26
N GLU A 10 24.12 -12.04 2.16
CA GLU A 10 23.25 -12.20 3.33
C GLU A 10 21.78 -12.40 2.94
N LEU A 11 21.26 -11.58 2.01
CA LEU A 11 19.89 -11.72 1.52
C LEU A 11 19.70 -13.05 0.76
N ALA A 12 20.71 -13.48 0.01
CA ALA A 12 20.69 -14.77 -0.67
C ALA A 12 20.63 -15.94 0.32
N VAL A 13 21.29 -15.85 1.48
CA VAL A 13 21.17 -16.85 2.55
C VAL A 13 19.76 -16.86 3.13
N LYS A 14 19.21 -15.69 3.46
CA LYS A 14 17.88 -15.56 4.06
C LYS A 14 16.78 -16.07 3.13
N SER A 15 16.83 -15.68 1.85
CA SER A 15 15.83 -16.07 0.84
C SER A 15 15.80 -17.57 0.52
N ARG A 16 16.89 -18.32 0.78
CA ARG A 16 16.92 -19.79 0.61
C ARG A 16 16.02 -20.55 1.58
N HIS A 17 15.67 -19.95 2.71
CA HIS A 17 14.88 -20.60 3.76
C HIS A 17 13.38 -20.28 3.68
N GLY A 18 12.96 -19.44 2.72
CA GLY A 18 11.56 -19.05 2.51
C GLY A 18 10.97 -19.57 1.19
N PRO A 19 9.66 -19.39 0.95
CA PRO A 19 9.05 -19.70 -0.33
C PRO A 19 9.65 -18.81 -1.43
N TRP A 20 10.25 -19.44 -2.44
CA TRP A 20 10.86 -18.70 -3.54
C TRP A 20 9.80 -18.06 -4.43
N THR A 21 10.00 -16.81 -4.81
CA THR A 21 9.15 -16.08 -5.76
C THR A 21 10.04 -15.31 -6.74
N CYS A 22 9.72 -15.39 -8.04
CA CYS A 22 10.45 -14.65 -9.07
C CYS A 22 10.24 -13.14 -8.93
N MET A 23 11.14 -12.29 -9.46
CA MET A 23 11.02 -10.82 -9.43
C MET A 23 9.67 -10.34 -9.98
N ASP A 24 9.23 -10.89 -11.12
CA ASP A 24 7.95 -10.51 -11.75
C ASP A 24 6.73 -11.09 -11.03
N CYS A 25 6.95 -12.13 -10.23
CA CYS A 25 5.94 -12.85 -9.46
C CYS A 25 5.76 -12.27 -8.05
N LYS A 26 6.52 -11.23 -7.69
CA LYS A 26 6.46 -10.58 -6.39
C LYS A 26 5.16 -9.82 -6.25
N HIS A 27 4.56 -9.96 -5.08
CA HIS A 27 3.36 -9.23 -4.69
C HIS A 27 3.71 -8.25 -3.57
N CYS A 28 3.04 -7.11 -3.57
CA CYS A 28 3.15 -6.12 -2.50
C CYS A 28 2.82 -6.76 -1.15
N ALA A 29 3.68 -6.60 -0.16
CA ALA A 29 3.53 -7.17 1.17
C ALA A 29 2.32 -6.62 1.96
N VAL A 30 1.71 -5.53 1.47
CA VAL A 30 0.57 -4.87 2.11
C VAL A 30 -0.74 -5.25 1.40
N CYS A 31 -0.86 -4.97 0.10
CA CYS A 31 -2.11 -5.22 -0.64
C CYS A 31 -2.15 -6.57 -1.37
N GLN A 32 -1.04 -7.33 -1.38
CA GLN A 32 -0.89 -8.61 -2.07
C GLN A 32 -1.11 -8.55 -3.59
N MET A 33 -1.04 -7.36 -4.19
CA MET A 33 -1.15 -7.18 -5.63
C MET A 33 0.23 -7.08 -6.28
N ASP A 34 0.31 -7.48 -7.55
CA ASP A 34 1.52 -7.45 -8.37
C ASP A 34 1.86 -6.04 -8.91
N HIS A 35 2.88 -5.96 -9.76
CA HIS A 35 3.36 -4.73 -10.40
C HIS A 35 2.35 -4.07 -11.37
N THR A 36 1.26 -4.74 -11.72
CA THR A 36 0.26 -4.16 -12.64
C THR A 36 -0.61 -3.08 -11.99
N ILE A 37 -0.57 -2.98 -10.65
CA ILE A 37 -1.29 -1.96 -9.87
C ILE A 37 -0.43 -0.72 -9.60
N GLY A 38 0.85 -0.79 -9.91
CA GLY A 38 1.79 0.31 -9.74
C GLY A 38 3.22 -0.19 -9.56
N THR A 39 4.17 0.73 -9.52
CA THR A 39 5.59 0.42 -9.33
C THR A 39 5.82 -0.25 -7.97
N LEU A 40 6.49 -1.40 -8.00
CA LEU A 40 7.00 -2.08 -6.81
C LEU A 40 8.44 -1.65 -6.52
N ILE A 41 8.74 -1.41 -5.24
CA ILE A 41 10.10 -1.30 -4.71
C ILE A 41 10.42 -2.51 -3.83
N PHE A 42 11.65 -3.00 -3.89
CA PHE A 42 12.09 -4.20 -3.17
C PHE A 42 13.06 -3.81 -2.05
N CYS A 43 12.87 -4.39 -0.87
CA CYS A 43 13.80 -4.20 0.24
C CYS A 43 15.05 -5.06 0.05
N ASP A 44 16.24 -4.47 0.13
CA ASP A 44 17.51 -5.18 0.00
C ASP A 44 17.86 -6.08 1.21
N GLU A 45 17.08 -6.01 2.29
CA GLU A 45 17.31 -6.78 3.52
C GLU A 45 16.36 -7.97 3.70
N CYS A 46 15.10 -7.83 3.25
CA CYS A 46 14.09 -8.89 3.38
C CYS A 46 13.43 -9.29 2.06
N ASP A 47 13.76 -8.63 0.95
CA ASP A 47 13.26 -8.94 -0.39
C ASP A 47 11.72 -8.87 -0.50
N ARG A 48 11.06 -8.23 0.46
CA ARG A 48 9.63 -7.89 0.36
C ARG A 48 9.45 -6.74 -0.61
N ALA A 49 8.43 -6.86 -1.45
CA ALA A 49 8.02 -5.82 -2.39
C ALA A 49 6.93 -4.95 -1.77
N TYR A 50 6.94 -3.65 -2.09
CA TYR A 50 5.90 -2.71 -1.68
C TYR A 50 5.55 -1.84 -2.87
N HIS A 51 4.28 -1.55 -3.11
CA HIS A 51 3.95 -0.41 -3.97
C HIS A 51 4.45 0.87 -3.29
N LEU A 52 4.89 1.84 -4.08
CA LEU A 52 5.38 3.12 -3.55
C LEU A 52 4.37 3.80 -2.61
N THR A 53 3.07 3.70 -2.93
CA THR A 53 1.96 4.20 -2.12
C THR A 53 1.58 3.29 -0.94
N CYS A 54 1.94 2.00 -0.99
CA CYS A 54 1.64 1.03 0.07
C CYS A 54 2.72 0.99 1.16
N HIS A 55 3.92 1.52 0.90
CA HIS A 55 4.95 1.65 1.93
C HIS A 55 4.61 2.77 2.92
N GLN A 56 5.08 2.67 4.16
CA GLN A 56 4.91 3.71 5.18
C GLN A 56 6.27 4.20 5.70
N PRO A 57 6.63 5.49 5.52
CA PRO A 57 5.88 6.52 4.78
C PRO A 57 5.79 6.23 3.27
N PRO A 58 4.74 6.73 2.57
CA PRO A 58 4.62 6.60 1.12
C PRO A 58 5.83 7.19 0.40
N ILE A 59 6.28 6.51 -0.66
CA ILE A 59 7.41 6.92 -1.46
C ILE A 59 6.89 7.66 -2.69
N VAL A 60 7.34 8.90 -2.87
CA VAL A 60 7.08 9.67 -4.07
C VAL A 60 8.00 9.17 -5.20
N LYS A 61 7.47 8.96 -6.40
CA LYS A 61 8.19 8.34 -7.52
C LYS A 61 9.49 9.07 -7.87
N GLU A 62 9.47 10.40 -7.83
CA GLU A 62 10.64 11.26 -8.09
C GLU A 62 11.69 11.18 -6.98
N LYS A 63 11.30 10.75 -5.79
CA LYS A 63 12.16 10.56 -4.62
C LYS A 63 12.49 9.08 -4.37
N GLN A 64 12.28 8.22 -5.38
CA GLN A 64 12.68 6.83 -5.26
C GLN A 64 14.20 6.77 -4.96
N PRO A 65 14.61 6.05 -3.92
CA PRO A 65 16.02 5.97 -3.53
C PRO A 65 16.84 5.41 -4.70
N GLN A 66 17.93 6.11 -5.02
CA GLN A 66 18.91 5.66 -5.99
C GLN A 66 19.95 4.83 -5.24
N GLY A 67 19.83 3.50 -5.30
CA GLY A 67 20.71 2.56 -4.61
C GLY A 67 19.95 1.69 -3.62
N SER A 68 20.65 1.23 -2.57
CA SER A 68 20.05 0.32 -1.61
C SER A 68 18.93 0.97 -0.83
N TRP A 69 17.82 0.24 -0.67
CA TRP A 69 16.67 0.65 0.09
C TRP A 69 16.23 -0.45 1.06
N ILE A 70 15.93 -0.02 2.27
CA ILE A 70 15.49 -0.89 3.35
C ILE A 70 14.09 -0.44 3.77
N CYS A 71 13.15 -1.39 3.84
CA CYS A 71 11.78 -1.08 4.24
C CYS A 71 11.71 -0.69 5.73
N PHE A 72 10.63 -0.03 6.13
CA PHE A 72 10.41 0.38 7.52
C PHE A 72 10.55 -0.76 8.54
N ALA A 73 10.17 -1.99 8.18
CA ALA A 73 10.28 -3.14 9.07
C ALA A 73 11.72 -3.63 9.28
N CYS A 74 12.62 -3.37 8.33
CA CYS A 74 14.03 -3.76 8.39
C CYS A 74 14.96 -2.60 8.73
N ALA A 75 14.49 -1.36 8.55
CA ALA A 75 15.21 -0.19 9.01
C ALA A 75 15.46 -0.37 10.51
N PRO A 76 16.67 -0.05 11.00
CA PRO A 76 16.95 -0.08 12.42
C PRO A 76 16.02 0.95 13.07
N GLN A 77 14.91 0.49 13.63
CA GLN A 77 14.11 1.26 14.55
C GLN A 77 15.10 1.66 15.63
N ASN A 78 15.38 2.95 15.76
CA ASN A 78 16.23 3.44 16.82
C ASN A 78 15.55 3.04 18.13
N ASN A 79 15.89 1.86 18.64
CA ASN A 79 15.45 1.36 19.92
C ASN A 79 16.25 2.10 21.01
N GLN A 80 16.39 3.42 20.87
CA GLN A 80 16.50 4.32 22.00
C GLN A 80 15.13 4.39 22.65
N ASN A 81 14.70 3.25 23.18
CA ASN A 81 14.05 3.27 24.47
C ASN A 81 15.02 3.99 25.40
N PRO A 82 14.70 5.20 25.91
CA PRO A 82 15.58 5.89 26.85
C PRO A 82 15.72 5.14 28.19
N TYR A 83 15.08 3.97 28.31
CA TYR A 83 14.93 3.19 29.53
C TYR A 83 15.81 1.94 29.61
N ASP A 84 16.60 1.59 28.57
CA ASP A 84 17.51 0.43 28.62
C ASP A 84 18.92 0.74 29.20
N SER A 85 19.07 1.83 29.96
CA SER A 85 20.35 2.17 30.61
C SER A 85 20.27 2.55 32.10
N LEU A 86 19.19 2.23 32.80
CA LEU A 86 19.11 2.43 34.26
C LEU A 86 18.70 1.16 35.00
N SER A 87 19.62 0.21 35.04
CA SER A 87 19.69 -0.75 36.14
C SER A 87 20.03 0.00 37.44
N GLY A 88 19.01 0.37 38.21
CA GLY A 88 19.15 0.70 39.63
C GLY A 88 18.31 1.88 40.14
N LEU A 89 17.25 1.53 40.87
CA LEU A 89 16.66 2.25 42.03
C LEU A 89 15.57 3.33 41.76
N PRO A 90 14.71 3.60 42.76
CA PRO A 90 13.24 3.54 42.61
C PRO A 90 12.56 4.90 42.41
N THR A 91 11.38 4.87 41.78
CA THR A 91 10.30 5.90 41.88
C THR A 91 9.78 5.98 43.33
N PRO A 92 9.09 7.04 43.83
CA PRO A 92 8.24 7.97 43.06
C PRO A 92 8.14 9.44 43.58
N ARG A 93 7.39 10.24 42.79
CA ARG A 93 6.56 11.42 43.12
C ARG A 93 7.01 12.85 42.75
N ASP A 94 6.08 13.47 42.02
CA ASP A 94 5.65 14.87 41.99
C ASP A 94 6.64 15.96 41.56
N SER A 95 6.47 16.47 40.34
CA SER A 95 6.61 17.91 40.00
C SER A 95 6.17 18.23 38.55
N PRO A 96 5.78 19.48 38.27
CA PRO A 96 4.69 19.84 37.35
C PRO A 96 5.12 20.01 35.88
N VAL A 97 4.15 19.80 34.99
CA VAL A 97 4.27 20.00 33.53
C VAL A 97 4.31 21.51 33.24
N PRO A 98 5.31 22.04 32.52
CA PRO A 98 5.22 23.36 31.90
C PRO A 98 4.44 23.26 30.59
N ASP A 99 3.46 24.14 30.43
CA ASP A 99 2.79 24.41 29.17
C ASP A 99 3.78 25.01 28.15
N ASP A 100 4.01 24.33 27.03
CA ASP A 100 4.65 24.92 25.85
C ASP A 100 3.77 24.68 24.63
N GLU A 101 2.81 25.59 24.45
CA GLU A 101 2.33 25.96 23.12
C GLU A 101 3.53 26.52 22.34
N SER A 102 3.97 25.82 21.30
CA SER A 102 4.39 26.37 20.00
C SER A 102 5.46 25.50 19.34
N ARG A 103 5.03 24.49 18.60
CA ARG A 103 5.77 24.07 17.41
C ARG A 103 4.86 23.42 16.40
N GLY A 104 4.08 24.28 15.75
CA GLY A 104 3.54 24.00 14.44
C GLY A 104 4.67 23.61 13.49
N SER A 105 4.62 22.37 13.02
CA SER A 105 5.15 22.03 11.71
C SER A 105 3.98 21.43 10.95
N SER A 106 3.15 22.34 10.42
CA SER A 106 2.27 22.05 9.30
C SER A 106 3.16 21.77 8.10
N GLY A 107 3.72 20.55 8.07
CA GLY A 107 4.27 19.98 6.85
C GLY A 107 3.08 19.65 5.98
N SER A 108 2.65 20.60 5.16
CA SER A 108 1.73 20.38 4.05
C SER A 108 2.21 19.14 3.29
N TRP A 109 1.47 18.03 3.44
CA TRP A 109 1.67 16.79 2.69
C TRP A 109 1.10 16.91 1.28
N ASP A 110 1.02 18.13 0.74
CA ASP A 110 0.49 18.42 -0.59
C ASP A 110 1.61 18.36 -1.62
N ASN A 111 2.23 17.19 -1.76
CA ASN A 111 3.05 16.88 -2.92
C ASN A 111 2.58 15.55 -3.49
N ASN A 112 1.49 15.64 -4.25
CA ASN A 112 0.90 14.69 -5.19
C ASN A 112 1.65 13.34 -5.26
N ILE A 113 1.45 12.47 -4.25
CA ILE A 113 1.98 11.10 -4.14
C ILE A 113 1.23 10.15 -5.11
N TYR A 114 0.38 10.72 -5.95
CA TYR A 114 -0.57 9.98 -6.73
C TYR A 114 -0.07 9.84 -8.16
N ASP A 115 0.00 8.59 -8.63
CA ASP A 115 0.34 8.28 -10.01
C ASP A 115 -0.62 9.03 -10.96
N PRO A 116 -0.15 9.97 -11.81
CA PRO A 116 -1.01 10.81 -12.66
C PRO A 116 -1.90 9.99 -13.61
N ASP A 117 -1.54 8.75 -13.93
CA ASP A 117 -2.26 7.90 -14.86
C ASP A 117 -3.53 7.26 -14.26
N ILE A 118 -3.67 7.27 -12.93
CA ILE A 118 -4.85 6.72 -12.24
C ILE A 118 -5.92 7.82 -12.12
N PRO A 119 -7.15 7.70 -12.64
CA PRO A 119 -8.12 8.78 -12.51
C PRO A 119 -8.58 8.99 -11.05
N ASN A 120 -8.91 10.24 -10.69
CA ASN A 120 -9.65 10.52 -9.46
C ASN A 120 -11.14 10.26 -9.71
N VAL A 121 -11.69 9.28 -8.99
CA VAL A 121 -13.07 8.81 -9.16
C VAL A 121 -14.02 9.28 -8.06
N THR A 122 -13.58 10.09 -7.10
CA THR A 122 -14.35 10.45 -5.90
C THR A 122 -15.77 10.97 -6.20
N HIS A 123 -15.91 11.72 -7.29
CA HIS A 123 -17.18 12.34 -7.69
C HIS A 123 -17.83 11.69 -8.91
N TRP A 124 -17.42 10.47 -9.27
CA TRP A 124 -17.99 9.79 -10.42
C TRP A 124 -19.40 9.26 -10.11
N THR A 125 -20.30 9.40 -11.08
CA THR A 125 -21.60 8.74 -11.04
C THR A 125 -21.47 7.26 -11.38
N VAL A 126 -22.51 6.49 -11.09
CA VAL A 126 -22.64 5.09 -11.48
C VAL A 126 -22.38 4.90 -12.99
N GLU A 127 -22.95 5.77 -13.84
CA GLU A 127 -22.74 5.73 -15.29
C GLU A 127 -21.27 5.90 -15.69
N GLN A 128 -20.55 6.82 -15.04
CA GLN A 128 -19.14 7.06 -15.31
C GLN A 128 -18.26 5.88 -14.86
N ILE A 129 -18.62 5.23 -13.75
CA ILE A 129 -17.98 3.99 -13.30
C ILE A 129 -18.19 2.89 -14.35
N MET A 130 -19.43 2.69 -14.80
CA MET A 130 -19.74 1.72 -15.85
C MET A 130 -18.95 2.00 -17.14
N GLU A 131 -18.93 3.25 -17.61
CA GLU A 131 -18.19 3.64 -18.82
C GLU A 131 -16.69 3.35 -18.70
N HIS A 132 -16.08 3.66 -17.56
CA HIS A 132 -14.68 3.38 -17.31
C HIS A 132 -14.35 1.89 -17.39
N PHE A 133 -15.17 1.04 -16.74
CA PHE A 133 -14.96 -0.41 -16.75
C PHE A 133 -15.29 -1.03 -18.12
N ASN A 134 -16.28 -0.48 -18.84
CA ASN A 134 -16.59 -0.86 -20.21
C ASN A 134 -15.40 -0.60 -21.14
N GLY A 135 -14.79 0.59 -21.04
CA GLY A 135 -13.59 0.96 -21.81
C GLY A 135 -12.39 0.05 -21.55
N LYS A 136 -12.38 -0.66 -20.41
CA LYS A 136 -11.38 -1.66 -20.04
C LYS A 136 -11.78 -3.11 -20.39
N GLY A 137 -12.91 -3.31 -21.07
CA GLY A 137 -13.38 -4.61 -21.55
C GLY A 137 -14.22 -5.41 -20.53
N PHE A 138 -14.74 -4.79 -19.48
CA PHE A 138 -15.60 -5.45 -18.47
C PHE A 138 -17.10 -5.34 -18.78
N THR A 139 -17.47 -5.18 -20.06
CA THR A 139 -18.83 -4.82 -20.50
C THR A 139 -19.93 -5.75 -20.01
N GLU A 140 -19.64 -7.04 -19.89
CA GLU A 140 -20.59 -8.04 -19.39
C GLU A 140 -20.86 -7.97 -17.87
N PHE A 141 -20.03 -7.22 -17.12
CA PHE A 141 -20.11 -7.16 -15.65
C PHE A 141 -20.53 -5.80 -15.11
N THR A 142 -20.52 -4.73 -15.92
CA THR A 142 -20.75 -3.36 -15.41
C THR A 142 -22.17 -3.12 -14.93
N GLN A 143 -23.13 -3.92 -15.37
CA GLN A 143 -24.51 -3.85 -14.88
C GLN A 143 -24.60 -4.00 -13.36
N VAL A 144 -23.71 -4.80 -12.75
CA VAL A 144 -23.67 -4.97 -11.30
C VAL A 144 -23.42 -3.66 -10.55
N PHE A 145 -22.66 -2.73 -11.13
CA PHE A 145 -22.42 -1.42 -10.52
C PHE A 145 -23.71 -0.59 -10.49
N ARG A 146 -24.55 -0.70 -11.52
CA ARG A 146 -25.87 -0.04 -11.54
C ARG A 146 -26.82 -0.70 -10.55
N ASP A 147 -26.91 -2.02 -10.58
CA ASP A 147 -27.87 -2.76 -9.76
C ASP A 147 -27.58 -2.61 -8.25
N GLN A 148 -26.32 -2.34 -7.89
CA GLN A 148 -25.87 -2.12 -6.51
C GLN A 148 -25.62 -0.64 -6.17
N ASP A 149 -25.96 0.29 -7.09
CA ASP A 149 -25.78 1.74 -6.92
C ASP A 149 -24.35 2.16 -6.51
N ILE A 150 -23.36 1.56 -7.19
CA ILE A 150 -21.93 1.77 -6.92
C ILE A 150 -21.45 3.01 -7.68
N ASP A 151 -21.52 4.15 -7.01
CA ASP A 151 -20.89 5.40 -7.42
C ASP A 151 -19.39 5.44 -7.07
N GLY A 152 -18.72 6.54 -7.39
CA GLY A 152 -17.31 6.74 -7.11
C GLY A 152 -16.95 6.70 -5.63
N THR A 153 -17.81 7.22 -4.75
CA THR A 153 -17.58 7.20 -3.31
C THR A 153 -17.74 5.79 -2.75
N ALA A 154 -18.78 5.07 -3.16
CA ALA A 154 -19.02 3.67 -2.81
C ALA A 154 -17.86 2.78 -3.31
N LEU A 155 -17.43 2.94 -4.57
CA LEU A 155 -16.32 2.18 -5.15
C LEU A 155 -15.03 2.31 -4.33
N LEU A 156 -14.74 3.53 -3.85
CA LEU A 156 -13.56 3.80 -3.04
C LEU A 156 -13.61 3.15 -1.64
N MET A 157 -14.80 2.78 -1.17
CA MET A 157 -15.00 2.10 0.12
C MET A 157 -15.15 0.59 0.02
N LEU A 158 -15.35 0.04 -1.20
CA LEU A 158 -15.53 -1.40 -1.39
C LEU A 158 -14.35 -2.21 -0.84
N THR A 159 -14.67 -3.15 0.05
CA THR A 159 -13.71 -4.10 0.59
C THR A 159 -13.52 -5.28 -0.35
N ARG A 160 -12.54 -6.14 -0.03
CA ARG A 160 -12.34 -7.40 -0.75
C ARG A 160 -13.57 -8.30 -0.67
N ALA A 161 -14.20 -8.39 0.50
CA ALA A 161 -15.37 -9.23 0.70
C ALA A 161 -16.57 -8.73 -0.12
N ASP A 162 -16.78 -7.42 -0.18
CA ASP A 162 -17.86 -6.82 -0.96
C ASP A 162 -17.76 -7.21 -2.44
N VAL A 163 -16.55 -7.16 -3.01
CA VAL A 163 -16.34 -7.49 -4.42
C VAL A 163 -16.36 -8.99 -4.69
N LEU A 164 -15.69 -9.79 -3.85
CA LEU A 164 -15.52 -11.23 -4.11
C LEU A 164 -16.75 -12.06 -3.77
N THR A 165 -17.57 -11.60 -2.81
CA THR A 165 -18.77 -12.33 -2.37
C THR A 165 -20.04 -11.50 -2.45
N GLY A 166 -19.98 -10.18 -2.26
CA GLY A 166 -21.16 -9.31 -2.21
C GLY A 166 -21.77 -9.02 -3.59
N LEU A 167 -20.95 -8.84 -4.63
CA LEU A 167 -21.42 -8.53 -5.99
C LEU A 167 -22.00 -9.73 -6.76
N ASN A 168 -22.04 -10.92 -6.16
CA ASN A 168 -22.56 -12.15 -6.75
C ASN A 168 -21.95 -12.49 -8.14
N LEU A 169 -20.68 -12.16 -8.32
CA LEU A 169 -19.92 -12.49 -9.53
C LEU A 169 -19.23 -13.84 -9.39
N LYS A 170 -18.96 -14.50 -10.52
CA LYS A 170 -18.03 -15.64 -10.52
C LYS A 170 -16.65 -15.18 -10.04
N LEU A 171 -15.96 -16.05 -9.30
CA LEU A 171 -14.67 -15.73 -8.67
C LEU A 171 -13.64 -15.12 -9.63
N GLY A 172 -13.51 -15.67 -10.84
CA GLY A 172 -12.56 -15.17 -11.85
C GLY A 172 -12.80 -13.70 -12.22
N PRO A 173 -13.98 -13.34 -12.76
CA PRO A 173 -14.37 -11.94 -12.99
C PRO A 173 -14.26 -11.05 -11.76
N ALA A 174 -14.71 -11.53 -10.60
CA ALA A 174 -14.65 -10.77 -9.35
C ALA A 174 -13.22 -10.36 -9.00
N LEU A 175 -12.25 -11.27 -9.13
CA LEU A 175 -10.83 -10.96 -8.90
C LEU A 175 -10.30 -9.91 -9.90
N LYS A 176 -10.68 -9.98 -11.17
CA LYS A 176 -10.25 -9.00 -12.18
C LYS A 176 -10.85 -7.62 -11.94
N ILE A 177 -12.11 -7.54 -11.51
CA ILE A 177 -12.77 -6.29 -11.16
C ILE A 177 -12.18 -5.71 -9.87
N TYR A 178 -12.00 -6.55 -8.84
CA TYR A 178 -11.34 -6.15 -7.60
C TYR A 178 -9.97 -5.54 -7.87
N LYS A 179 -9.19 -6.15 -8.77
CA LYS A 179 -7.90 -5.63 -9.21
C LYS A 179 -8.00 -4.21 -9.75
N GLN A 180 -8.99 -3.91 -10.60
CA GLN A 180 -9.22 -2.55 -11.11
C GLN A 180 -9.70 -1.58 -10.03
N ILE A 181 -10.60 -2.01 -9.15
CA ILE A 181 -11.07 -1.20 -8.01
C ILE A 181 -9.89 -0.81 -7.12
N ARG A 182 -8.97 -1.74 -6.85
CA ARG A 182 -7.78 -1.45 -6.04
C ARG A 182 -6.86 -0.42 -6.67
N ILE A 183 -6.69 -0.42 -7.99
CA ILE A 183 -5.95 0.65 -8.70
C ILE A 183 -6.61 2.00 -8.42
N LEU A 184 -7.93 2.09 -8.53
CA LEU A 184 -8.64 3.34 -8.29
C LEU A 184 -8.54 3.78 -6.81
N GLN A 185 -8.55 2.83 -5.89
CA GLN A 185 -8.41 3.09 -4.44
C GLN A 185 -7.00 3.54 -4.03
N THR A 186 -5.94 3.29 -4.82
CA THR A 186 -4.59 3.80 -4.46
C THR A 186 -4.46 5.32 -4.54
N ARG A 187 -5.48 6.02 -5.07
CA ARG A 187 -5.62 7.48 -4.96
C ARG A 187 -6.01 7.96 -3.56
N LEU A 188 -6.40 7.07 -2.65
CA LEU A 188 -6.61 7.43 -1.25
C LEU A 188 -5.29 7.26 -0.48
N PRO A 189 -4.89 8.24 0.37
CA PRO A 189 -3.70 8.12 1.21
C PRO A 189 -3.83 6.98 2.25
N ASN A 190 -5.05 6.52 2.53
CA ASN A 190 -5.37 5.39 3.38
C ASN A 190 -6.48 4.54 2.74
N PRO A 191 -6.17 3.64 1.78
CA PRO A 191 -7.18 2.75 1.22
C PRO A 191 -7.71 1.81 2.33
N PRO A 192 -8.99 1.41 2.30
CA PRO A 192 -9.50 0.42 3.25
C PRO A 192 -8.60 -0.81 3.23
N LEU A 193 -8.11 -1.18 4.43
CA LEU A 193 -7.29 -2.36 4.64
C LEU A 193 -8.12 -3.64 4.40
N PRO A 194 -7.47 -4.74 4.00
CA PRO A 194 -8.12 -6.00 3.61
C PRO A 194 -8.99 -6.62 4.70
#